data_AF-A0A9N9JWV8-F1
#
_entry.id   AF-A0A9N9JWV8-F1
#
_cell.length_a   1.000
_cell.length_b   1.000
_cell.length_c   1.000
_cell.angle_alpha   90.00
_cell.angle_beta   90.00
_cell.angle_gamma   90.00
#
_symmetry.space_group_name_H-M   'P 1'
#
loop_
_entity.id
_entity.type
_entity.pdbx_description
1 polymer ?
#
loop_
_entity_poly.entity_id
_entity_poly.type
_entity_poly.pdbx_seq_one_letter_code
_entity_poly.pdbx_strand_id
1 'polypeptide(L)'
;INLLEKSMIPGKKGFERIKWCFNNTLSDPFPFLISYVDSVTQETQRIIFPPTFNAKKLKIEFKFEKLNDFIFPDMEVIKTTSQEDQRRSDIVEIYDWLGMASLRAQRIRLQDNVDPYISVYTPPAPYLSGNGSLLCCVGFIPSSIILFLFKSIFDQFSNSNTPWIALNVWGFKDSPISWNKQEHGHFMNGENNYSFLLWPDGAYILYQALGAYDSYS
;
A
#
# COMPACT_ATOMS: atom_id res chain seq x y z
N ILE A 1 -4.70 -25.10 2.70
CA ILE A 1 -4.88 -25.88 3.95
C ILE A 1 -5.67 -25.02 4.92
N ASN A 2 -6.84 -25.47 5.38
CA ASN A 2 -7.64 -24.73 6.37
C ASN A 2 -7.38 -25.28 7.78
N LEU A 3 -6.63 -24.54 8.60
CA LEU A 3 -6.25 -24.98 9.95
C LEU A 3 -7.41 -25.01 10.96
N LEU A 4 -8.58 -24.45 10.62
CA LEU A 4 -9.77 -24.43 11.48
C LEU A 4 -10.66 -25.68 11.33
N GLU A 5 -10.34 -26.58 10.39
CA GLU A 5 -11.15 -27.78 10.19
C GLU A 5 -11.01 -28.79 11.32
N LYS A 6 -12.08 -29.56 11.57
CA LYS A 6 -12.07 -30.65 12.57
C LYS A 6 -11.01 -31.73 12.30
N SER A 7 -10.60 -31.88 11.03
CA SER A 7 -9.54 -32.78 10.58
C SER A 7 -8.13 -32.33 11.02
N MET A 8 -7.98 -31.05 11.40
CA MET A 8 -6.73 -30.41 11.80
C MET A 8 -6.51 -30.38 13.32
N ILE A 9 -7.34 -31.09 14.09
CA ILE A 9 -7.13 -31.30 15.51
C ILE A 9 -6.00 -32.33 15.71
N PRO A 10 -5.05 -32.11 16.63
CA PRO A 10 -4.00 -33.09 16.95
C PRO A 10 -4.54 -34.51 17.16
N GLY A 11 -3.86 -35.52 16.61
CA GLY A 11 -4.29 -36.93 16.63
C GLY A 11 -5.30 -37.32 15.55
N LYS A 12 -5.84 -36.38 14.76
CA LYS A 12 -6.67 -36.70 13.58
C LYS A 12 -5.81 -36.91 12.34
N LYS A 13 -6.30 -37.75 11.42
CA LYS A 13 -5.57 -38.14 10.19
C LYS A 13 -5.08 -36.94 9.36
N GLY A 14 -5.89 -35.89 9.25
CA GLY A 14 -5.53 -34.68 8.49
C GLY A 14 -4.32 -33.97 9.10
N PHE A 15 -4.40 -33.65 10.40
CA PHE A 15 -3.31 -33.05 11.15
C PHE A 15 -2.03 -33.90 11.10
N GLU A 16 -2.13 -35.20 11.40
CA GLU A 16 -0.95 -36.07 11.45
C GLU A 16 -0.29 -36.23 10.06
N ARG A 17 -1.08 -36.22 8.99
CA ARG A 17 -0.55 -36.24 7.62
C ARG A 17 0.27 -34.99 7.31
N ILE A 18 -0.23 -33.80 7.66
CA ILE A 18 0.49 -32.53 7.43
C ILE A 18 1.77 -32.47 8.26
N LYS A 19 1.68 -32.83 9.55
CA LYS A 19 2.84 -32.92 10.44
C LYS A 19 3.89 -33.87 9.89
N TRP A 20 3.49 -35.04 9.37
CA TRP A 20 4.40 -35.97 8.72
C TRP A 20 5.08 -35.34 7.50
N CYS A 21 4.36 -34.59 6.66
CA CYS A 21 4.94 -33.90 5.50
C CYS A 21 6.00 -32.87 5.90
N PHE A 22 5.78 -32.08 6.96
CA PHE A 22 6.79 -31.12 7.45
C PHE A 22 8.01 -31.80 8.08
N ASN A 23 7.87 -33.02 8.59
CA ASN A 23 9.00 -33.77 9.15
C ASN A 23 9.80 -34.55 8.09
N ASN A 24 9.18 -34.94 6.97
CA ASN A 24 9.79 -35.90 6.03
C ASN A 24 9.91 -35.40 4.58
N THR A 25 9.14 -34.39 4.18
CA THR A 25 9.09 -33.93 2.78
C THR A 25 9.53 -32.48 2.65
N LEU A 26 8.93 -31.58 3.43
CA LEU A 26 9.30 -30.16 3.48
C LEU A 26 10.09 -29.89 4.76
N SER A 27 11.29 -30.45 4.82
CA SER A 27 12.14 -30.42 6.02
C SER A 27 13.08 -29.22 6.07
N ASP A 28 13.31 -28.57 4.92
CA ASP A 28 14.17 -27.40 4.85
C ASP A 28 13.51 -26.18 5.51
N PRO A 29 14.23 -25.44 6.37
CA PRO A 29 13.70 -24.23 6.98
C PRO A 29 13.58 -23.12 5.95
N PHE A 30 12.54 -22.31 6.08
CA PHE A 30 12.31 -21.13 5.24
C PHE A 30 12.01 -19.91 6.11
N PRO A 31 12.46 -18.71 5.66
CA PRO A 31 12.25 -17.49 6.43
C PRO A 31 10.78 -17.06 6.38
N PHE A 32 10.31 -16.50 7.49
CA PHE A 32 8.96 -15.94 7.60
C PHE A 32 8.98 -14.51 8.12
N LEU A 33 8.09 -13.69 7.56
CA LEU A 33 7.61 -12.48 8.20
C LEU A 33 6.33 -12.81 8.97
N ILE A 34 6.27 -12.44 10.25
CA ILE A 34 5.15 -12.78 11.12
C ILE A 34 4.72 -11.54 11.90
N SER A 35 3.42 -11.26 11.86
CA SER A 35 2.74 -10.30 12.73
C SER A 35 1.50 -10.95 13.32
N TYR A 36 1.14 -10.59 14.55
CA TYR A 36 -0.09 -11.03 15.17
C TYR A 36 -0.92 -9.80 15.54
N VAL A 37 -2.15 -9.75 15.02
CA VAL A 37 -3.15 -8.75 15.36
C VAL A 37 -4.27 -9.46 16.11
N ASP A 38 -4.59 -8.97 17.29
CA ASP A 38 -5.72 -9.49 18.07
C ASP A 38 -7.03 -9.14 17.35
N SER A 39 -7.88 -10.14 17.11
CA SER A 39 -9.12 -9.94 16.36
C SER A 39 -10.16 -9.08 17.10
N VAL A 40 -10.08 -9.00 18.43
CA VAL A 40 -11.01 -8.24 19.27
C VAL A 40 -10.52 -6.81 19.43
N THR A 41 -9.26 -6.61 19.84
CA THR A 41 -8.73 -5.27 20.08
C THR A 41 -8.25 -4.56 18.82
N GLN A 42 -8.00 -5.31 17.73
CA GLN A 42 -7.39 -4.83 16.47
C GLN A 42 -5.95 -4.29 16.65
N GLU A 43 -5.32 -4.58 17.78
CA GLU A 43 -3.96 -4.14 18.09
C GLU A 43 -2.93 -5.23 17.78
N THR A 44 -1.71 -4.79 17.44
CA THR A 44 -0.59 -5.71 17.25
C THR A 44 -0.09 -6.23 18.60
N GLN A 45 0.05 -7.55 18.72
CA GLN A 45 0.49 -8.21 19.93
C GLN A 45 1.89 -8.81 19.77
N ARG A 46 2.61 -8.94 20.89
CA ARG A 46 3.93 -9.57 20.90
C ARG A 46 3.78 -11.09 20.79
N ILE A 47 4.50 -11.68 19.85
CA ILE A 47 4.63 -13.14 19.74
C ILE A 47 5.84 -13.59 20.56
N ILE A 48 5.67 -14.64 21.36
CA ILE A 48 6.75 -15.30 22.08
C ILE A 48 7.11 -16.54 21.29
N PHE A 49 8.31 -16.56 20.73
CA PHE A 49 8.83 -17.71 20.00
C PHE A 49 9.64 -18.63 20.93
N PRO A 50 9.63 -19.95 20.70
CA PRO A 50 10.54 -20.87 21.38
C PRO A 50 12.01 -20.50 21.12
N PRO A 51 12.94 -20.85 22.03
CA PRO A 51 14.37 -20.56 21.86
C PRO A 51 14.99 -21.17 20.60
N THR A 52 14.37 -22.21 20.04
CA THR A 52 14.81 -22.85 18.79
C THR A 52 14.55 -22.00 17.55
N PHE A 53 13.75 -20.94 17.67
CA PHE A 53 13.44 -20.04 16.57
C PHE A 53 14.36 -18.81 16.61
N ASN A 54 15.10 -18.56 15.53
CA ASN A 54 15.91 -17.35 15.37
C ASN A 54 15.04 -16.15 14.98
N ALA A 55 14.13 -15.74 15.88
CA ALA A 55 13.21 -14.65 15.64
C ALA A 55 13.88 -13.29 15.86
N LYS A 56 13.91 -12.45 14.82
CA LYS A 56 14.37 -11.06 14.91
C LYS A 56 13.18 -10.11 14.86
N LYS A 57 13.06 -9.24 15.86
CA LYS A 57 12.06 -8.16 15.83
C LYS A 57 12.49 -7.10 14.81
N LEU A 58 11.65 -6.88 13.81
CA LEU A 58 11.78 -5.76 12.87
C LEU A 58 10.99 -4.57 13.41
N LYS A 59 11.61 -3.39 13.41
CA LYS A 59 10.93 -2.14 13.74
C LYS A 59 10.57 -1.43 12.44
N ILE A 60 9.37 -0.86 12.41
CA ILE A 60 8.90 -0.03 11.31
C ILE A 60 9.24 1.41 11.68
N GLU A 61 10.00 2.07 10.81
CA GLU A 61 10.40 3.46 10.99
C GLU A 61 9.59 4.35 10.06
N PHE A 62 9.03 5.41 10.62
CA PHE A 62 8.35 6.45 9.87
C PHE A 62 9.36 7.52 9.49
N LYS A 63 9.47 7.78 8.20
CA LYS A 63 10.26 8.86 7.63
C LYS A 63 9.33 9.98 7.24
N PHE A 64 9.50 11.13 7.90
CA PHE A 64 8.76 12.34 7.60
C PHE A 64 9.65 13.31 6.83
N GLU A 65 9.12 13.90 5.78
CA GLU A 65 9.78 14.93 4.99
C GLU A 65 8.83 16.05 4.63
N LYS A 66 9.34 17.29 4.66
CA LYS A 66 8.63 18.44 4.12
C LYS A 66 8.98 18.57 2.64
N LEU A 67 7.95 18.70 1.82
CA LEU A 67 8.10 18.98 0.39
C LEU A 67 7.96 20.49 0.21
N ASN A 68 9.07 21.21 0.12
CA ASN A 68 9.05 22.66 -0.11
C ASN A 68 9.34 22.96 -1.58
N ASP A 69 8.65 23.97 -2.12
CA ASP A 69 8.85 24.43 -3.50
C ASP A 69 8.55 23.33 -4.54
N PHE A 70 7.44 22.61 -4.35
CA PHE A 70 6.95 21.59 -5.28
C PHE A 70 5.76 22.10 -6.10
N ILE A 71 5.57 21.47 -7.26
CA ILE A 71 4.42 21.62 -8.13
C ILE A 71 3.41 20.53 -7.79
N PHE A 72 2.18 20.95 -7.49
CA PHE A 72 1.06 20.08 -7.15
C PHE A 72 -0.04 20.24 -8.21
N PRO A 73 -0.53 19.16 -8.83
CA PRO A 73 -1.69 19.21 -9.70
C PRO A 73 -2.89 19.79 -8.93
N ASP A 74 -3.72 20.54 -9.65
CA ASP A 74 -5.01 20.95 -9.10
C ASP A 74 -5.96 19.74 -9.09
N MET A 75 -6.18 19.19 -7.89
CA MET A 75 -7.03 18.02 -7.70
C MET A 75 -8.52 18.34 -7.95
N GLU A 76 -8.94 19.61 -7.92
CA GLU A 76 -10.32 20.02 -8.17
C GLU A 76 -10.75 19.81 -9.62
N VAL A 77 -9.79 19.69 -10.55
CA VAL A 77 -10.03 19.35 -11.95
C VAL A 77 -10.82 18.06 -12.05
N ILE A 78 -10.52 17.06 -11.22
CA ILE A 78 -11.23 15.78 -11.25
C ILE A 78 -12.71 15.95 -10.90
N LYS A 79 -13.05 16.87 -9.99
CA LYS A 79 -14.43 17.13 -9.57
C LYS A 79 -15.20 17.95 -10.60
N THR A 80 -14.52 18.86 -11.30
CA THR A 80 -15.13 19.86 -12.18
C THR A 80 -15.22 19.41 -13.65
N THR A 81 -14.33 18.52 -14.10
CA THR A 81 -14.36 17.97 -15.46
C THR A 81 -15.64 17.15 -15.68
N SER A 82 -16.47 17.62 -16.62
CA SER A 82 -17.75 16.99 -16.98
C SER A 82 -17.62 15.89 -18.03
N GLN A 83 -16.58 15.92 -18.86
CA GLN A 83 -16.30 14.90 -19.87
C GLN A 83 -15.58 13.70 -19.24
N GLU A 84 -16.19 12.52 -19.29
CA GLU A 84 -15.66 11.32 -18.63
C GLU A 84 -14.27 10.91 -19.13
N ASP A 85 -14.02 10.97 -20.44
CA ASP A 85 -12.73 10.55 -21.00
C ASP A 85 -11.59 11.46 -20.55
N GLN A 86 -11.83 12.78 -20.53
CA GLN A 86 -10.86 13.75 -20.00
C GLN A 86 -10.64 13.52 -18.51
N ARG A 87 -11.71 13.34 -17.74
CA ARG A 87 -11.63 13.06 -16.31
C ARG A 87 -10.83 11.79 -16.01
N ARG A 88 -10.98 10.73 -16.82
CA ARG A 88 -10.18 9.51 -16.70
C ARG A 88 -8.70 9.78 -17.00
N SER A 89 -8.40 10.58 -18.03
CA SER A 89 -7.03 11.00 -18.33
C SER A 89 -6.41 11.75 -17.15
N ASP A 90 -7.12 12.75 -16.61
CA ASP A 90 -6.66 13.55 -15.47
C ASP A 90 -6.37 12.68 -14.24
N ILE A 91 -7.25 11.71 -13.96
CA ILE A 91 -7.08 10.74 -12.87
C ILE A 91 -5.80 9.92 -13.04
N VAL A 92 -5.51 9.44 -14.25
CA VAL A 92 -4.29 8.67 -14.54
C VAL A 92 -3.05 9.55 -14.40
N GLU A 93 -3.06 10.76 -14.95
CA GLU A 93 -1.94 11.70 -14.85
C GLU A 93 -1.63 12.10 -13.40
N ILE A 94 -2.67 12.29 -12.58
CA ILE A 94 -2.53 12.54 -11.15
C ILE A 94 -1.95 11.32 -10.43
N TYR A 95 -2.35 10.11 -10.80
CA TYR A 95 -1.77 8.89 -10.24
C TYR A 95 -0.27 8.76 -10.56
N ASP A 96 0.12 9.06 -11.80
CA ASP A 96 1.53 9.11 -12.19
C ASP A 96 2.30 10.16 -11.38
N TRP A 97 1.70 11.34 -11.18
CA TRP A 97 2.29 12.38 -10.34
C TRP A 97 2.48 11.92 -8.87
N LEU A 98 1.55 11.16 -8.30
CA LEU A 98 1.71 10.56 -6.95
C LEU A 98 2.92 9.62 -6.88
N GLY A 99 3.19 8.88 -7.97
CA GLY A 99 4.41 8.09 -8.12
C GLY A 99 5.66 8.98 -8.11
N MET A 100 5.66 10.06 -8.88
CA MET A 100 6.77 11.03 -8.92
C MET A 100 7.01 11.72 -7.56
N ALA A 101 5.93 12.06 -6.84
CA ALA A 101 5.99 12.61 -5.48
C ALA A 101 6.61 11.62 -4.49
N SER A 102 6.23 10.34 -4.59
CA SER A 102 6.80 9.28 -3.77
C SER A 102 8.31 9.10 -3.96
N LEU A 103 8.80 9.36 -5.18
CA LEU A 103 10.22 9.31 -5.54
C LEU A 103 10.97 10.63 -5.27
N ARG A 104 10.26 11.70 -4.87
CA ARG A 104 10.81 13.06 -4.74
C ARG A 104 11.48 13.55 -6.03
N ALA A 105 10.88 13.20 -7.16
CA ALA A 105 11.48 13.45 -8.46
C ALA A 105 11.76 14.94 -8.68
N GLN A 106 12.88 15.26 -9.34
CA GLN A 106 13.25 16.65 -9.65
C GLN A 106 12.21 17.34 -10.54
N ARG A 107 11.54 16.57 -11.42
CA ARG A 107 10.57 17.04 -12.42
C ARG A 107 9.30 17.68 -11.87
N ILE A 108 9.04 17.51 -10.58
CA ILE A 108 7.88 18.08 -9.88
C ILE A 108 8.30 19.16 -8.89
N ARG A 109 9.56 19.62 -8.94
CA ARG A 109 10.03 20.79 -8.18
C ARG A 109 9.84 22.05 -9.00
N LEU A 110 9.64 23.19 -8.34
CA LEU A 110 9.50 24.48 -9.02
C LEU A 110 10.75 24.89 -9.80
N GLN A 111 11.93 24.50 -9.31
CA GLN A 111 13.22 24.75 -9.95
C GLN A 111 13.65 23.54 -10.79
N ASP A 112 12.74 22.98 -11.58
CA ASP A 112 13.10 21.92 -12.51
C ASP A 112 14.07 22.45 -13.58
N ASN A 113 15.12 21.67 -13.82
CA ASN A 113 16.16 21.96 -14.80
C ASN A 113 16.65 20.67 -15.47
N VAL A 114 15.88 19.58 -15.36
CA VAL A 114 16.24 18.30 -15.98
C VAL A 114 16.16 18.43 -17.50
N ASP A 115 17.24 18.05 -18.18
CA ASP A 115 17.30 18.05 -19.63
C ASP A 115 16.14 17.22 -20.25
N PRO A 116 15.38 17.77 -21.21
CA PRO A 116 14.32 17.05 -21.92
C PRO A 116 14.79 15.75 -22.59
N TYR A 117 16.07 15.61 -22.92
CA TYR A 117 16.65 14.36 -23.42
C TYR A 117 16.66 13.24 -22.35
N ILE A 118 16.75 13.60 -21.06
CA ILE A 118 16.80 12.63 -19.95
C ILE A 118 15.39 12.21 -19.54
N SER A 119 14.46 13.15 -19.50
CA SER A 119 13.06 12.85 -19.20
C SER A 119 12.17 13.81 -19.97
N VAL A 120 11.01 13.33 -20.39
CA VAL A 120 9.96 14.13 -21.06
C VAL A 120 8.73 14.31 -20.17
N TYR A 121 8.76 13.80 -18.94
CA TYR A 121 7.65 13.93 -18.01
C TYR A 121 7.38 15.41 -17.68
N THR A 122 6.11 15.80 -17.76
CA THR A 122 5.61 17.11 -17.36
C THR A 122 4.53 16.94 -16.30
N PRO A 123 4.53 17.74 -15.21
CA PRO A 123 3.45 17.69 -14.24
C PRO A 123 2.08 17.95 -14.89
N PRO A 124 1.02 17.25 -14.45
CA PRO A 124 -0.34 17.46 -14.94
C PRO A 124 -0.77 18.91 -14.75
N ALA A 125 -1.37 19.51 -15.79
CA ALA A 125 -1.90 20.87 -15.73
C ALA A 125 -3.43 20.86 -15.58
N PRO A 126 -4.04 21.86 -14.92
CA PRO A 126 -3.40 22.95 -14.17
C PRO A 126 -2.72 22.47 -12.88
N TYR A 127 -1.72 23.25 -12.43
CA TYR A 127 -0.97 22.99 -11.21
C TYR A 127 -0.72 24.26 -10.40
N LEU A 128 -0.43 24.07 -9.12
CA LEU A 128 -0.13 25.11 -8.15
C LEU A 128 1.25 24.87 -7.53
N SER A 129 1.99 25.95 -7.29
CA SER A 129 3.19 25.92 -6.46
C SER A 129 2.80 25.88 -4.99
N GLY A 130 3.42 25.00 -4.20
CA GLY A 130 3.11 24.94 -2.78
C GLY A 130 4.13 24.18 -1.96
N ASN A 131 3.72 23.96 -0.71
CA ASN A 131 4.44 23.10 0.23
C ASN A 131 3.53 21.95 0.64
N GLY A 132 4.13 20.79 0.87
CA GLY A 132 3.46 19.58 1.31
C GLY A 132 4.27 18.83 2.35
N SER A 133 3.78 17.66 2.74
CA SER A 133 4.49 16.76 3.63
C SER A 133 4.31 15.33 3.14
N LEU A 134 5.38 14.55 3.23
CA LEU A 134 5.42 13.16 2.83
C LEU A 134 5.80 12.31 4.04
N LEU A 135 4.95 11.33 4.36
CA LEU A 135 5.20 10.34 5.38
C LEU A 135 5.36 8.97 4.71
N CYS A 136 6.52 8.35 4.87
CA CYS A 136 6.80 7.03 4.32
C CYS A 136 7.15 6.04 5.43
N CYS A 137 6.67 4.81 5.32
CA CYS A 137 7.15 3.69 6.12
C CYS A 137 7.24 2.45 5.24
N VAL A 138 8.19 1.56 5.55
CA VAL A 138 8.41 0.31 4.81
C VAL A 138 8.55 -0.82 5.81
N GLY A 139 7.88 -1.93 5.55
CA GLY A 139 7.97 -3.12 6.39
C GLY A 139 6.78 -4.06 6.18
N PHE A 140 6.64 -5.02 7.09
CA PHE A 140 5.49 -5.92 7.13
C PHE A 140 4.38 -5.26 7.96
N ILE A 141 3.54 -4.47 7.30
CA ILE A 141 2.52 -3.63 7.95
C ILE A 141 1.17 -4.37 7.92
N PRO A 142 0.55 -4.69 9.08
CA PRO A 142 -0.77 -5.29 9.11
C PRO A 142 -1.86 -4.34 8.59
N SER A 143 -2.90 -4.90 7.97
CA SER A 143 -4.03 -4.13 7.44
C SER A 143 -4.79 -3.33 8.50
N SER A 144 -4.84 -3.81 9.75
CA SER A 144 -5.45 -3.08 10.87
C SER A 144 -4.73 -1.77 11.16
N ILE A 145 -3.40 -1.74 11.03
CA ILE A 145 -2.60 -0.53 11.21
C ILE A 145 -2.85 0.46 10.07
N ILE A 146 -2.95 -0.03 8.84
CA ILE A 146 -3.29 0.82 7.68
C ILE A 146 -4.67 1.44 7.87
N LEU A 147 -5.66 0.66 8.33
CA LEU A 147 -7.00 1.14 8.62
C LEU A 147 -7.00 2.17 9.76
N PHE A 148 -6.21 1.93 10.82
CA PHE A 148 -6.05 2.88 11.92
C PHE A 148 -5.44 4.21 11.43
N LEU A 149 -4.41 4.16 10.58
CA LEU A 149 -3.80 5.34 9.98
C LEU A 149 -4.80 6.09 9.10
N PHE A 150 -5.53 5.39 8.24
CA PHE A 150 -6.55 5.98 7.38
C PHE A 150 -7.61 6.73 8.20
N LYS A 151 -8.17 6.10 9.25
CA LYS A 151 -9.15 6.74 10.14
C LYS A 151 -8.56 7.94 10.86
N SER A 152 -7.36 7.79 11.44
CA SER A 152 -6.69 8.88 12.16
C SER A 152 -6.41 10.09 11.27
N ILE A 153 -6.02 9.85 10.03
CA ILE A 153 -5.83 10.90 9.02
C ILE A 153 -7.17 11.58 8.73
N PHE A 154 -8.21 10.80 8.44
CA PHE A 154 -9.54 11.32 8.09
C PHE A 154 -10.16 12.18 9.20
N ASP A 155 -10.04 11.75 10.46
CA ASP A 155 -10.57 12.46 11.62
C ASP A 155 -9.88 13.83 11.83
N GLN A 156 -8.56 13.89 11.60
CA GLN A 156 -7.79 15.14 11.71
C GLN A 156 -7.97 16.04 10.48
N PHE A 157 -8.14 15.43 9.31
CA PHE A 157 -8.18 16.12 8.03
C PHE A 157 -9.37 17.07 7.92
N SER A 158 -10.54 16.64 8.40
CA SER A 158 -11.77 17.46 8.43
C SER A 158 -11.60 18.80 9.16
N ASN A 159 -10.63 18.91 10.06
CA ASN A 159 -10.34 20.12 10.85
C ASN A 159 -9.10 20.88 10.36
N SER A 160 -8.51 20.47 9.24
CA SER A 160 -7.27 21.05 8.70
C SER A 160 -7.54 21.94 7.48
N ASN A 161 -6.67 22.92 7.23
CA ASN A 161 -6.69 23.71 5.99
C ASN A 161 -6.02 22.98 4.80
N THR A 162 -5.79 21.67 4.91
CA THR A 162 -5.16 20.89 3.84
C THR A 162 -6.21 20.64 2.75
N PRO A 163 -5.91 20.91 1.45
CA PRO A 163 -6.91 20.80 0.39
C PRO A 163 -7.20 19.35 -0.02
N TRP A 164 -6.24 18.44 0.16
CA TRP A 164 -6.36 17.01 -0.15
C TRP A 164 -5.27 16.21 0.56
N ILE A 165 -5.50 14.91 0.74
CA ILE A 165 -4.48 13.96 1.24
C ILE A 165 -4.44 12.74 0.33
N ALA A 166 -3.24 12.24 0.05
CA ALA A 166 -3.05 10.97 -0.64
C ALA A 166 -2.47 9.91 0.31
N LEU A 167 -3.05 8.70 0.33
CA LEU A 167 -2.54 7.54 1.03
C LEU A 167 -2.22 6.44 0.01
N ASN A 168 -0.94 6.14 -0.17
CA ASN A 168 -0.47 5.09 -1.09
C ASN A 168 -0.03 3.86 -0.30
N VAL A 169 -0.54 2.69 -0.68
CA VAL A 169 -0.16 1.40 -0.09
C VAL A 169 0.34 0.48 -1.19
N TRP A 170 1.60 0.07 -1.07
CA TRP A 170 2.21 -0.94 -1.92
C TRP A 170 2.31 -2.27 -1.18
N GLY A 171 1.80 -3.34 -1.77
CA GLY A 171 1.88 -4.67 -1.20
C GLY A 171 3.13 -5.44 -1.66
N PHE A 172 3.20 -6.70 -1.25
CA PHE A 172 4.31 -7.59 -1.62
C PHE A 172 4.07 -8.23 -2.99
N LYS A 173 5.06 -8.15 -3.87
CA LYS A 173 5.02 -8.73 -5.23
C LYS A 173 4.86 -10.26 -5.24
N ASP A 174 5.36 -10.92 -4.20
CA ASP A 174 5.38 -12.37 -4.01
C ASP A 174 4.26 -12.87 -3.09
N SER A 175 3.17 -12.10 -2.96
CA SER A 175 1.96 -12.56 -2.27
C SER A 175 1.30 -13.66 -3.11
N PRO A 176 1.07 -14.90 -2.60
CA PRO A 176 0.46 -15.96 -3.40
C PRO A 176 -1.06 -15.80 -3.57
N ILE A 177 -1.69 -15.12 -2.61
CA ILE A 177 -3.13 -14.85 -2.58
C ILE A 177 -3.30 -13.39 -2.19
N SER A 178 -4.02 -12.64 -3.02
CA SER A 178 -4.37 -11.25 -2.77
C SER A 178 -5.89 -11.07 -2.95
N TRP A 179 -6.39 -9.83 -2.85
CA TRP A 179 -7.76 -9.41 -3.23
C TRP A 179 -8.87 -10.48 -3.13
N ASN A 180 -9.59 -10.52 -2.01
CA ASN A 180 -10.72 -11.44 -1.81
C ASN A 180 -10.39 -12.94 -2.09
N LYS A 181 -9.19 -13.36 -1.65
CA LYS A 181 -8.71 -14.75 -1.75
C LYS A 181 -8.48 -15.23 -3.18
N GLN A 182 -8.25 -14.31 -4.11
CA GLN A 182 -7.88 -14.65 -5.47
C GLN A 182 -6.39 -15.01 -5.52
N GLU A 183 -6.07 -16.01 -6.34
CA GLU A 183 -4.68 -16.35 -6.63
C GLU A 183 -4.03 -15.14 -7.32
N HIS A 184 -2.92 -14.69 -6.74
CA HIS A 184 -2.20 -13.55 -7.26
C HIS A 184 -1.22 -14.03 -8.31
N GLY A 185 -1.44 -13.64 -9.56
CA GLY A 185 -0.62 -14.09 -10.67
C GLY A 185 0.71 -13.36 -10.71
N HIS A 186 1.81 -14.09 -10.81
CA HIS A 186 3.10 -13.51 -11.18
C HIS A 186 3.42 -13.91 -12.62
N PHE A 187 3.39 -12.94 -13.53
CA PHE A 187 3.86 -13.14 -14.90
C PHE A 187 5.06 -12.25 -15.19
N MET A 188 4.85 -10.94 -15.29
CA MET A 188 5.93 -9.95 -15.37
C MET A 188 6.03 -9.13 -14.07
N ASN A 189 4.87 -8.72 -13.52
CA ASN A 189 4.72 -8.02 -12.25
C ASN A 189 3.60 -8.63 -11.40
N GLY A 190 3.68 -8.44 -10.09
CA GLY A 190 2.70 -8.89 -9.10
C GLY A 190 2.22 -7.71 -8.28
N GLU A 191 1.72 -6.67 -8.94
CA GLU A 191 1.30 -5.43 -8.29
C GLU A 191 -0.01 -5.63 -7.52
N ASN A 192 -0.01 -5.26 -6.25
CA ASN A 192 -1.16 -5.32 -5.35
C ASN A 192 -1.27 -4.00 -4.59
N ASN A 193 -1.32 -2.92 -5.37
CA ASN A 193 -1.20 -1.57 -4.86
C ASN A 193 -2.55 -0.88 -4.88
N TYR A 194 -2.82 -0.06 -3.88
CA TYR A 194 -3.97 0.81 -3.89
C TYR A 194 -3.62 2.18 -3.34
N SER A 195 -4.37 3.19 -3.74
CA SER A 195 -4.14 4.55 -3.30
C SER A 195 -5.45 5.28 -3.11
N PHE A 196 -5.56 6.04 -2.03
CA PHE A 196 -6.70 6.92 -1.78
C PHE A 196 -6.27 8.35 -2.01
N LEU A 197 -7.03 9.09 -2.81
CA LEU A 197 -7.00 10.55 -2.84
C LEU A 197 -8.26 11.06 -2.14
N LEU A 198 -8.10 11.87 -1.11
CA LEU A 198 -9.15 12.28 -0.17
C LEU A 198 -9.29 13.81 -0.17
N TRP A 199 -10.54 14.29 -0.08
CA TRP A 199 -10.87 15.71 0.09
C TRP A 199 -11.55 16.01 1.44
N PRO A 200 -11.52 17.27 1.92
CA PRO A 200 -12.04 17.63 3.25
C PRO A 200 -13.54 17.39 3.41
N ASP A 201 -14.28 17.36 2.30
CA ASP A 201 -15.72 17.03 2.25
C ASP A 201 -16.00 15.52 2.40
N GLY A 202 -14.96 14.70 2.54
CA GLY A 202 -15.05 13.24 2.64
C GLY A 202 -15.15 12.52 1.30
N ALA A 203 -15.19 13.25 0.17
CA ALA A 203 -15.08 12.63 -1.14
C ALA A 203 -13.72 11.95 -1.31
N TYR A 204 -13.67 10.88 -2.10
CA TYR A 204 -12.42 10.19 -2.37
C TYR A 204 -12.39 9.51 -3.74
N ILE A 205 -11.16 9.25 -4.22
CA ILE A 205 -10.87 8.37 -5.35
C ILE A 205 -10.02 7.23 -4.84
N LEU A 206 -10.38 6.02 -5.25
CA LEU A 206 -9.61 4.80 -4.99
C LEU A 206 -8.95 4.36 -6.30
N TYR A 207 -7.62 4.42 -6.33
CA TYR A 207 -6.80 3.79 -7.36
C TYR A 207 -6.50 2.36 -6.93
N GLN A 208 -6.69 1.41 -7.84
CA GLN A 208 -6.34 0.01 -7.63
C GLN A 208 -5.54 -0.48 -8.84
N ALA A 209 -4.26 -0.79 -8.61
CA ALA A 209 -3.42 -1.43 -9.59
C ALA A 209 -3.46 -2.94 -9.38
N LEU A 210 -3.76 -3.67 -10.46
CA LEU A 210 -3.85 -5.13 -10.49
C LEU A 210 -2.75 -5.70 -11.36
N GLY A 211 -2.24 -6.88 -10.98
CA GLY A 211 -1.42 -7.70 -11.86
C GLY A 211 -2.21 -8.18 -13.08
N ALA A 212 -1.49 -8.55 -14.15
CA ALA A 212 -2.07 -8.92 -15.44
C ALA A 212 -3.08 -10.09 -15.40
N TYR A 213 -3.05 -10.90 -14.33
CA TYR A 213 -3.95 -12.04 -14.12
C TYR A 213 -4.82 -11.92 -12.88
N ASP A 214 -4.79 -10.77 -12.20
CA ASP A 214 -5.57 -10.55 -11.00
C ASP A 214 -6.96 -10.00 -11.37
N SER A 215 -7.96 -10.29 -10.54
CA SER A 215 -9.31 -9.78 -10.70
C SER A 215 -9.68 -8.81 -9.58
N TYR A 216 -10.51 -7.82 -9.89
CA TYR A 216 -11.14 -6.98 -8.86
C TYR A 216 -12.05 -7.85 -7.97
N SER A 217 -12.03 -7.56 -6.67
CA SER A 217 -12.91 -8.16 -5.67
C SER A 217 -14.26 -7.48 -5.58
#